data_AF-A0AAV7L6P6-F1
#
_entry.id   AF-A0AAV7L6P6-F1
#
_cell.length_a   1.000
_cell.length_b   1.000
_cell.length_c   1.000
_cell.angle_alpha   90.00
_cell.angle_beta   90.00
_cell.angle_gamma   90.00
#
_symmetry.space_group_name_H-M   'P 1'
#
loop_
_entity.id
_entity.type
_entity.pdbx_description
1 polymer ?
#
loop_
_entity_poly.entity_id
_entity_poly.type
_entity_poly.pdbx_seq_one_letter_code
_entity_poly.pdbx_strand_id
1 'polypeptide(L)'
;AGALLCYRVRFFVTERVRFFVTERERFFVAERVRFFVAERVRFFVTERERFFVAERVRFFDAERVRFFDAERVRFFVAERVRFFVAERVRFFVTERERFFVTERVRFFDAERVRFFDAERRVGVLLCYREWVRFFVTERVRFFVTERVRFFVTERVRFFVTERVRFFVTERERFFVTERVRFFVTERVRFFVTERVRFFVTERVRFFVTERVRFFVTEWERFFVITITVGVLLCS
;
A
#
# COMPACT_ATOMS: atom_id res chain seq x y z
N ALA A 1 -35.58 2.77 17.03
CA ALA A 1 -35.35 2.83 15.57
C ALA A 1 -35.23 4.30 15.24
N GLY A 2 -34.12 4.77 14.69
CA GLY A 2 -33.93 6.18 14.45
C GLY A 2 -32.78 6.40 13.49
N ALA A 3 -33.09 7.01 12.35
CA ALA A 3 -32.11 7.76 11.60
C ALA A 3 -31.98 9.12 12.28
N LEU A 4 -30.77 9.50 12.66
CA LEU A 4 -30.49 10.83 13.19
C LEU A 4 -30.03 11.70 12.03
N LEU A 5 -30.86 12.69 11.68
CA LEU A 5 -30.56 13.72 10.70
C LEU A 5 -30.25 15.00 11.46
N CYS A 6 -29.01 15.48 11.38
CA CYS A 6 -28.57 16.66 12.11
C CYS A 6 -27.67 17.54 11.24
N TYR A 7 -27.94 18.84 11.14
CA TYR A 7 -27.08 19.75 10.38
C TYR A 7 -25.67 19.87 10.96
N ARG A 8 -25.58 20.04 12.28
CA ARG A 8 -24.30 20.24 12.96
C ARG A 8 -24.33 19.64 14.34
N VAL A 9 -23.42 18.69 14.55
CA VAL A 9 -23.28 18.02 15.84
C VAL A 9 -21.89 18.34 16.38
N ARG A 10 -21.86 18.79 17.63
CA ARG A 10 -20.62 19.14 18.32
C ARG A 10 -20.03 17.93 19.04
N PHE A 11 -20.88 17.16 19.71
CA PHE A 11 -20.52 15.98 20.47
C PHE A 11 -21.68 15.00 20.40
N PHE A 12 -21.38 13.76 20.06
CA PHE A 12 -22.34 12.66 20.02
C PHE A 12 -21.70 11.40 20.58
N VAL A 13 -22.30 10.86 21.64
CA VAL A 13 -21.84 9.65 22.33
C VAL A 13 -23.02 8.72 22.48
N THR A 14 -22.87 7.47 22.04
CA THR A 14 -23.91 6.46 22.14
C THR A 14 -23.35 5.05 22.00
N GLU A 15 -24.02 4.03 22.53
CA GLU A 15 -23.57 2.66 22.29
C GLU A 15 -23.81 2.23 20.83
N ARG A 16 -24.98 2.55 20.27
CA ARG A 16 -25.43 1.95 19.01
C ARG A 16 -26.13 2.95 18.11
N VAL A 17 -25.58 3.12 16.92
CA VAL A 17 -26.22 3.83 15.83
C VAL A 17 -26.54 2.89 14.68
N ARG A 18 -27.81 2.89 14.27
CA ARG A 18 -28.19 2.25 13.01
C ARG A 18 -27.93 3.17 11.84
N PHE A 19 -28.38 4.42 11.89
CA PHE A 19 -28.21 5.39 10.81
C PHE A 19 -27.91 6.77 11.41
N PHE A 20 -26.82 7.38 10.94
CA PHE A 20 -26.43 8.75 11.30
C PHE A 20 -26.07 9.52 10.04
N VAL A 21 -26.71 10.67 9.85
CA VAL A 21 -26.48 11.54 8.70
C VAL A 21 -26.30 12.97 9.20
N THR A 22 -25.17 13.59 8.88
CA THR A 22 -24.90 14.98 9.27
C THR A 22 -24.04 15.72 8.26
N GLU A 23 -24.19 17.03 8.11
CA GLU A 23 -23.21 17.78 7.31
C GLU A 23 -21.88 17.88 8.05
N ARG A 24 -21.92 18.19 9.36
CA ARG A 24 -20.73 18.50 10.14
C ARG A 24 -20.76 17.85 11.50
N GLU A 25 -19.86 16.90 11.68
CA GLU A 25 -19.55 16.27 12.94
C GLU A 25 -18.20 16.75 13.47
N ARG A 26 -18.18 17.18 14.74
CA ARG A 26 -16.91 17.45 15.41
C ARG A 26 -16.41 16.24 16.18
N PHE A 27 -17.26 15.56 16.94
CA PHE A 27 -16.86 14.48 17.81
C PHE A 27 -17.96 13.44 17.87
N PHE A 28 -17.67 12.27 17.30
CA PHE A 28 -18.55 11.12 17.34
C PHE A 28 -17.85 9.95 18.02
N VAL A 29 -18.51 9.38 19.01
CA VAL A 29 -18.06 8.19 19.74
C VAL A 29 -19.20 7.20 19.80
N ALA A 30 -19.01 5.98 19.29
CA ALA A 30 -19.96 4.91 19.52
C ALA A 30 -19.34 3.52 19.54
N GLU A 31 -19.92 2.55 20.24
CA GLU A 31 -19.42 1.17 20.14
C GLU A 31 -19.72 0.58 18.76
N ARG A 32 -20.94 0.81 18.25
CA ARG A 32 -21.40 0.18 17.01
C ARG A 32 -22.15 1.15 16.14
N VAL A 33 -21.67 1.28 14.92
CA VAL A 33 -22.31 2.06 13.87
C VAL A 33 -22.55 1.15 12.67
N ARG A 34 -23.79 1.19 12.15
CA ARG A 34 -24.11 0.46 10.92
C ARG A 34 -23.97 1.35 9.69
N PHE A 35 -24.40 2.60 9.77
CA PHE A 35 -24.33 3.55 8.66
C PHE A 35 -24.05 4.94 9.20
N PHE A 36 -22.98 5.54 8.69
CA PHE A 36 -22.59 6.92 8.95
C PHE A 36 -22.33 7.64 7.64
N VAL A 37 -23.00 8.78 7.44
CA VAL A 37 -22.81 9.65 6.29
C VAL A 37 -22.57 11.07 6.77
N ALA A 38 -21.46 11.69 6.33
CA ALA A 38 -21.26 13.11 6.58
C ALA A 38 -20.43 13.86 5.55
N GLU A 39 -20.61 15.17 5.38
CA GLU A 39 -19.64 15.93 4.58
C GLU A 39 -18.30 16.04 5.31
N ARG A 40 -18.34 16.40 6.61
CA ARG A 40 -17.12 16.69 7.38
C ARG A 40 -17.16 16.07 8.75
N VAL A 41 -16.13 15.29 9.03
CA VAL A 41 -15.90 14.63 10.32
C VAL A 41 -14.54 15.05 10.87
N ARG A 42 -14.52 15.66 12.06
CA ARG A 42 -13.25 15.98 12.72
C ARG A 42 -12.68 14.79 13.49
N PHE A 43 -13.49 14.17 14.35
CA PHE A 43 -13.10 13.03 15.15
C PHE A 43 -14.21 11.99 15.13
N PHE A 44 -13.85 10.77 14.78
CA PHE A 44 -14.73 9.62 14.77
C PHE A 44 -14.03 8.45 15.44
N VAL A 45 -14.64 7.94 16.49
CA VAL A 45 -14.13 6.81 17.26
C VAL A 45 -15.24 5.77 17.36
N THR A 46 -14.95 4.54 16.94
CA THR A 46 -15.90 3.44 17.08
C THR A 46 -15.23 2.09 17.24
N GLU A 47 -15.82 1.16 17.99
CA GLU A 47 -15.28 -0.22 17.93
C GLU A 47 -15.62 -0.85 16.57
N ARG A 48 -16.84 -0.65 16.08
CA ARG A 48 -17.34 -1.34 14.88
C ARG A 48 -18.13 -0.43 13.98
N GLU A 49 -17.57 -0.20 12.80
CA GLU A 49 -18.22 0.46 11.68
C GLU A 49 -18.55 -0.55 10.57
N ARG A 50 -19.76 -0.50 10.04
CA ARG A 50 -20.10 -1.26 8.83
C ARG A 50 -19.97 -0.42 7.57
N PHE A 51 -20.49 0.80 7.57
CA PHE A 51 -20.53 1.65 6.39
C PHE A 51 -20.31 3.10 6.79
N PHE A 52 -19.16 3.62 6.39
CA PHE A 52 -18.81 5.02 6.59
C PHE A 52 -18.59 5.69 5.24
N VAL A 53 -19.29 6.80 5.02
CA VAL A 53 -19.14 7.65 3.84
C VAL A 53 -18.93 9.08 4.30
N ALA A 54 -17.82 9.72 3.89
CA ALA A 54 -17.68 11.15 4.10
C ALA A 54 -16.81 11.88 3.08
N GLU A 55 -17.06 13.16 2.80
CA GLU A 55 -16.12 13.89 1.94
C GLU A 55 -14.76 14.08 2.64
N ARG A 56 -14.79 14.48 3.92
CA ARG A 56 -13.57 14.84 4.65
C ARG A 56 -13.55 14.28 6.07
N VAL A 57 -12.50 13.53 6.35
CA VAL A 57 -12.23 12.97 7.67
C VAL A 57 -10.88 13.45 8.16
N ARG A 58 -10.86 14.13 9.31
CA ARG A 58 -9.59 14.54 9.94
C ARG A 58 -8.99 13.40 10.74
N PHE A 59 -9.77 12.74 11.58
CA PHE A 59 -9.31 11.64 12.43
C PHE A 59 -10.39 10.58 12.51
N PHE A 60 -10.01 9.36 12.18
CA PHE A 60 -10.84 8.17 12.27
C PHE A 60 -10.06 7.10 13.02
N ASP A 61 -10.69 6.54 14.04
CA ASP A 61 -10.16 5.42 14.82
C ASP A 61 -11.25 4.35 14.97
N ALA A 62 -10.92 3.11 14.61
CA ALA A 62 -11.81 1.99 14.88
C ALA A 62 -11.13 0.64 15.02
N GLU A 63 -11.67 -0.27 15.83
CA GLU A 63 -11.18 -1.66 15.79
C GLU A 63 -11.50 -2.31 14.44
N ARG A 64 -12.74 -2.14 13.95
CA ARG A 64 -13.23 -2.85 12.76
C ARG A 64 -14.05 -1.97 11.85
N VAL A 65 -13.62 -1.90 10.60
CA VAL A 65 -14.34 -1.23 9.52
C VAL A 65 -14.63 -2.22 8.40
N ARG A 66 -15.89 -2.35 7.99
CA ARG A 66 -16.22 -3.16 6.81
C ARG A 66 -16.08 -2.37 5.52
N PHE A 67 -16.63 -1.17 5.46
CA PHE A 67 -16.59 -0.32 4.29
C PHE A 67 -16.34 1.12 4.71
N PHE A 68 -15.30 1.71 4.13
CA PHE A 68 -14.94 3.10 4.31
C PHE A 68 -14.76 3.75 2.95
N ASP A 69 -15.46 4.85 2.74
CA ASP A 69 -15.34 5.69 1.55
C ASP A 69 -15.20 7.15 1.96
N ALA A 70 -14.13 7.81 1.48
CA ALA A 70 -13.99 9.25 1.64
C ALA A 70 -13.14 9.93 0.59
N GLU A 71 -13.42 11.18 0.20
CA GLU A 71 -12.48 11.89 -0.68
C GLU A 71 -11.13 12.13 0.01
N ARG A 72 -11.16 12.60 1.26
CA ARG A 72 -9.94 13.02 1.97
C ARG A 72 -9.90 12.54 3.39
N VAL A 73 -8.85 11.80 3.71
CA VAL A 73 -8.55 11.35 5.06
C VAL A 73 -7.19 11.86 5.51
N ARG A 74 -7.14 12.56 6.64
CA ARG A 74 -5.85 12.98 7.21
C ARG A 74 -5.22 11.88 8.06
N PHE A 75 -5.98 11.31 8.98
CA PHE A 75 -5.51 10.22 9.85
C PHE A 75 -6.58 9.14 9.90
N PHE A 76 -6.17 7.93 9.55
CA PHE A 76 -6.96 6.73 9.67
C PHE A 76 -6.17 5.69 10.45
N VAL A 77 -6.77 5.19 11.53
CA VAL A 77 -6.24 4.11 12.33
C VAL A 77 -7.33 3.05 12.46
N ALA A 78 -7.01 1.81 12.14
CA ALA A 78 -7.90 0.71 12.48
C ALA A 78 -7.21 -0.64 12.57
N GLU A 79 -7.61 -1.52 13.49
CA GLU A 79 -7.03 -2.88 13.51
C GLU A 79 -7.37 -3.65 12.24
N ARG A 80 -8.63 -3.59 11.79
CA ARG A 80 -9.11 -4.38 10.65
C ARG A 80 -10.01 -3.59 9.73
N VAL A 81 -9.63 -3.56 8.46
CA VAL A 81 -10.44 -2.99 7.40
C VAL A 81 -10.63 -4.02 6.29
N ARG A 82 -11.85 -4.06 5.74
CA ARG A 82 -12.14 -4.94 4.59
C ARG A 82 -12.10 -4.20 3.27
N PHE A 83 -12.64 -3.00 3.22
CA PHE A 83 -12.69 -2.17 2.02
C PHE A 83 -12.44 -0.73 2.43
N PHE A 84 -11.38 -0.17 1.89
CA PHE A 84 -11.03 1.22 2.03
C PHE A 84 -10.89 1.85 0.65
N VAL A 85 -11.66 2.91 0.42
CA VAL A 85 -11.62 3.72 -0.80
C VAL A 85 -11.42 5.17 -0.38
N ALA A 86 -10.39 5.82 -0.92
CA ALA A 86 -10.27 7.27 -0.77
C ALA A 86 -9.43 7.93 -1.85
N GLU A 87 -9.78 9.14 -2.32
CA GLU A 87 -8.90 9.83 -3.27
C GLU A 87 -7.54 10.16 -2.64
N ARG A 88 -7.55 10.66 -1.39
CA ARG A 88 -6.32 11.14 -0.72
C ARG A 88 -6.26 10.74 0.73
N VAL A 89 -5.19 10.04 1.08
CA VAL A 89 -4.86 9.70 2.47
C VAL A 89 -3.50 10.28 2.84
N ARG A 90 -3.44 10.98 3.98
CA ARG A 90 -2.15 11.47 4.50
C ARG A 90 -1.45 10.39 5.34
N PHE A 91 -2.15 9.83 6.31
CA PHE A 91 -1.65 8.75 7.17
C PHE A 91 -2.70 7.65 7.27
N PHE A 92 -2.29 6.43 6.94
CA PHE A 92 -3.08 5.23 7.07
C PHE A 92 -2.29 4.20 7.87
N VAL A 93 -2.88 3.74 8.97
CA VAL A 93 -2.30 2.72 9.84
C VAL A 93 -3.33 1.62 10.05
N THR A 94 -2.95 0.38 9.74
CA THR A 94 -3.82 -0.76 10.01
C THR A 94 -3.05 -2.03 10.29
N GLU A 95 -3.59 -2.96 11.08
CA GLU A 95 -2.96 -4.29 11.14
C GLU A 95 -3.32 -5.09 9.89
N ARG A 96 -4.58 -5.06 9.47
CA ARG A 96 -5.09 -5.92 8.39
C ARG A 96 -6.03 -5.19 7.47
N GLU A 97 -5.62 -5.10 6.22
CA GLU A 97 -6.43 -4.61 5.10
C GLU A 97 -6.62 -5.71 4.05
N ARG A 98 -7.84 -5.82 3.53
CA ARG A 98 -8.11 -6.70 2.39
C ARG A 98 -8.04 -5.93 1.08
N PHE A 99 -8.64 -4.76 1.00
CA PHE A 99 -8.73 -3.98 -0.23
C PHE A 99 -8.52 -2.51 0.08
N PHE A 100 -7.38 -1.99 -0.37
CA PHE A 100 -7.04 -0.58 -0.29
C PHE A 100 -6.97 0.01 -1.69
N VAL A 101 -7.83 1.00 -1.96
CA VAL A 101 -7.87 1.73 -3.22
C VAL A 101 -7.72 3.21 -2.93
N THR A 102 -6.71 3.85 -3.52
CA THR A 102 -6.54 5.29 -3.40
C THR A 102 -5.93 5.92 -4.63
N GLU A 103 -6.13 7.22 -4.89
CA GLU A 103 -5.26 7.88 -5.86
C GLU A 103 -3.89 8.18 -5.25
N ARG A 104 -3.86 8.58 -3.97
CA ARG A 104 -2.66 9.09 -3.30
C ARG A 104 -2.64 8.75 -1.82
N VAL A 105 -1.57 8.09 -1.39
CA VAL A 105 -1.24 7.93 0.02
C VAL A 105 0.17 8.43 0.33
N ARG A 106 0.31 9.27 1.36
CA ARG A 106 1.65 9.78 1.73
C ARG A 106 2.39 8.81 2.64
N PHE A 107 1.72 8.30 3.67
CA PHE A 107 2.26 7.34 4.61
C PHE A 107 1.24 6.23 4.82
N PHE A 108 1.68 5.01 4.57
CA PHE A 108 0.89 3.82 4.75
C PHE A 108 1.73 2.81 5.52
N ASP A 109 1.18 2.39 6.66
CA ASP A 109 1.74 1.36 7.50
C ASP A 109 0.69 0.25 7.66
N ALA A 110 1.05 -0.95 7.24
CA ALA A 110 0.19 -2.10 7.48
C ALA A 110 0.96 -3.38 7.74
N GLU A 111 0.47 -4.20 8.67
CA GLU A 111 1.06 -5.52 8.86
C GLU A 111 0.72 -6.46 7.70
N ARG A 112 -0.55 -6.48 7.23
CA ARG A 112 -1.01 -7.36 6.15
C ARG A 112 -1.92 -6.65 5.15
N VAL A 113 -1.61 -6.78 3.86
CA VAL A 113 -2.43 -6.24 2.78
C VAL A 113 -2.65 -7.28 1.69
N ARG A 114 -3.91 -7.60 1.38
CA ARG A 114 -4.18 -8.52 0.26
C ARG A 114 -4.11 -7.81 -1.09
N PHE A 115 -4.82 -6.71 -1.24
CA PHE A 115 -4.85 -5.95 -2.48
C PHE A 115 -4.61 -4.47 -2.16
N PHE A 116 -3.60 -3.91 -2.81
CA PHE A 116 -3.28 -2.50 -2.74
C PHE A 116 -3.23 -1.96 -4.16
N ASP A 117 -4.05 -0.95 -4.43
CA ASP A 117 -4.04 -0.19 -5.66
C ASP A 117 -3.92 1.30 -5.33
N ALA A 118 -2.86 1.91 -5.84
CA ALA A 118 -2.67 3.35 -5.74
C ALA A 118 -2.33 3.96 -7.09
N GLU A 119 -3.28 4.66 -7.71
CA GLU A 119 -3.11 5.15 -9.08
C GLU A 119 -1.84 5.99 -9.22
N ARG A 120 -1.71 7.09 -8.47
CA ARG A 120 -0.67 8.08 -8.78
C ARG A 120 0.59 7.95 -7.95
N ARG A 121 0.45 8.00 -6.63
CA ARG A 121 1.61 8.20 -5.73
C ARG A 121 1.43 7.56 -4.37
N VAL A 122 2.43 6.74 -4.04
CA VAL A 122 2.74 6.30 -2.69
C VAL A 122 4.02 7.01 -2.23
N GLY A 123 3.90 7.79 -1.15
CA GLY A 123 5.04 8.48 -0.56
C GLY A 123 5.99 7.47 0.10
N VAL A 124 5.54 6.92 1.22
CA VAL A 124 6.26 5.92 2.01
C VAL A 124 5.29 4.79 2.29
N LEU A 125 5.68 3.57 1.91
CA LEU A 125 4.98 2.34 2.24
C LEU A 125 5.85 1.48 3.13
N LEU A 126 5.34 1.15 4.29
CA LEU A 126 6.02 0.31 5.26
C LEU A 126 5.13 -0.88 5.58
N CYS A 127 5.61 -2.07 5.27
CA CYS A 127 4.92 -3.33 5.56
C CYS A 127 5.89 -4.25 6.29
N TYR A 128 6.09 -3.97 7.58
CA TYR A 128 7.19 -4.53 8.36
C TYR A 128 7.01 -5.97 8.82
N ARG A 129 5.79 -6.54 8.74
CA ARG A 129 5.49 -7.74 9.51
C ARG A 129 4.81 -8.90 8.81
N GLU A 130 4.13 -8.76 7.66
CA GLU A 130 3.92 -9.89 6.72
C GLU A 130 3.03 -9.63 5.47
N TRP A 131 3.50 -10.09 4.31
CA TRP A 131 2.74 -10.38 3.08
C TRP A 131 1.88 -9.26 2.46
N VAL A 132 2.39 -8.67 1.38
CA VAL A 132 1.57 -8.03 0.34
C VAL A 132 1.29 -9.04 -0.78
N ARG A 133 0.02 -9.33 -1.07
CA ARG A 133 -0.32 -10.29 -2.14
C ARG A 133 -0.29 -9.65 -3.52
N PHE A 134 -0.96 -8.52 -3.70
CA PHE A 134 -0.97 -7.76 -4.94
C PHE A 134 -0.75 -6.27 -4.65
N PHE A 135 0.17 -5.67 -5.39
CA PHE A 135 0.49 -4.26 -5.28
C PHE A 135 0.65 -3.65 -6.68
N VAL A 136 -0.15 -2.63 -6.97
CA VAL A 136 -0.15 -1.90 -8.25
C VAL A 136 -0.09 -0.40 -7.97
N THR A 137 0.84 0.31 -8.62
CA THR A 137 0.93 1.77 -8.52
C THR A 137 1.80 2.41 -9.59
N GLU A 138 1.55 3.65 -9.99
CA GLU A 138 2.47 4.39 -10.86
C GLU A 138 3.82 4.71 -10.17
N ARG A 139 3.80 5.24 -8.93
CA ARG A 139 5.02 5.79 -8.30
C ARG A 139 5.13 5.48 -6.82
N VAL A 140 6.28 4.94 -6.43
CA VAL A 140 6.68 4.76 -5.04
C VAL A 140 8.01 5.45 -4.75
N ARG A 141 8.11 6.20 -3.65
CA ARG A 141 9.42 6.71 -3.21
C ARG A 141 10.15 5.69 -2.36
N PHE A 142 9.50 5.17 -1.32
CA PHE A 142 10.07 4.19 -0.41
C PHE A 142 9.11 3.03 -0.22
N PHE A 143 9.62 1.82 -0.45
CA PHE A 143 8.89 0.57 -0.22
C PHE A 143 9.78 -0.39 0.56
N VAL A 144 9.30 -0.82 1.73
CA VAL A 144 9.99 -1.79 2.57
C VAL A 144 9.00 -2.88 2.97
N THR A 145 9.33 -4.14 2.69
CA THR A 145 8.50 -5.27 3.11
C THR A 145 9.26 -6.59 3.15
N GLU A 146 8.79 -7.54 3.97
CA GLU A 146 9.36 -8.89 3.97
C GLU A 146 8.98 -9.72 2.73
N ARG A 147 7.70 -9.68 2.31
CA ARG A 147 7.19 -10.61 1.29
C ARG A 147 6.18 -9.95 0.35
N VAL A 148 6.45 -10.06 -0.95
CA VAL A 148 5.50 -9.68 -2.02
C VAL A 148 5.28 -10.83 -2.99
N ARG A 149 4.03 -11.10 -3.37
CA ARG A 149 3.76 -12.05 -4.46
C ARG A 149 3.79 -11.38 -5.82
N PHE A 150 3.03 -10.31 -6.01
CA PHE A 150 2.95 -9.59 -7.27
C PHE A 150 3.12 -8.10 -7.01
N PHE A 151 4.08 -7.50 -7.70
CA PHE A 151 4.37 -6.08 -7.65
C PHE A 151 4.52 -5.54 -9.07
N VAL A 152 3.72 -4.54 -9.41
CA VAL A 152 3.74 -3.86 -10.71
C VAL A 152 3.80 -2.37 -10.46
N THR A 153 4.81 -1.70 -11.03
CA THR A 153 4.91 -0.24 -10.92
C THR A 153 5.72 0.42 -12.02
N GLU A 154 5.41 1.65 -12.38
CA GLU A 154 6.24 2.38 -13.35
C GLU A 154 7.56 2.85 -12.73
N ARG A 155 7.53 3.41 -11.51
CA ARG A 155 8.71 4.06 -10.91
C ARG A 155 8.87 3.82 -9.43
N VAL A 156 10.04 3.29 -9.05
CA VAL A 156 10.49 3.17 -7.66
C VAL A 156 11.80 3.92 -7.42
N ARG A 157 11.91 4.63 -6.30
CA ARG A 157 13.21 5.19 -5.89
C ARG A 157 13.99 4.23 -4.99
N PHE A 158 13.37 3.70 -3.95
CA PHE A 158 13.99 2.78 -3.02
C PHE A 158 13.06 1.60 -2.76
N PHE A 159 13.56 0.40 -3.02
CA PHE A 159 12.87 -0.86 -2.80
C PHE A 159 13.77 -1.79 -1.99
N VAL A 160 13.29 -2.22 -0.83
CA VAL A 160 13.98 -3.19 0.03
C VAL A 160 13.01 -4.31 0.39
N THR A 161 13.35 -5.54 0.05
CA THR A 161 12.52 -6.69 0.42
C THR A 161 13.25 -8.02 0.47
N GLU A 162 12.87 -8.91 1.38
CA GLU A 162 13.49 -10.22 1.47
C GLU A 162 13.02 -11.15 0.33
N ARG A 163 11.72 -11.17 0.00
CA ARG A 163 11.17 -12.15 -0.94
C ARG A 163 10.14 -11.57 -1.89
N VAL A 164 10.42 -11.70 -3.18
CA VAL A 164 9.48 -11.37 -4.27
C VAL A 164 9.26 -12.57 -5.19
N ARG A 165 8.01 -12.83 -5.57
CA ARG A 165 7.73 -13.82 -6.62
C ARG A 165 7.73 -13.21 -8.01
N PHE A 166 6.94 -12.17 -8.24
CA PHE A 166 6.84 -11.51 -9.53
C PHE A 166 6.99 -10.00 -9.34
N PHE A 167 7.90 -9.44 -10.11
CA PHE A 167 8.23 -8.03 -10.10
C PHE A 167 8.35 -7.50 -11.52
N VAL A 168 7.57 -6.47 -11.84
CA VAL A 168 7.60 -5.78 -13.13
C VAL A 168 7.69 -4.28 -12.88
N THR A 169 8.73 -3.64 -13.40
CA THR A 169 8.81 -2.18 -13.33
C THR A 169 9.63 -1.54 -14.44
N GLU A 170 9.26 -0.33 -14.85
CA GLU A 170 10.03 0.39 -15.86
C GLU A 170 11.31 0.99 -15.28
N ARG A 171 11.24 1.62 -14.11
CA ARG A 171 12.35 2.43 -13.59
C ARG A 171 12.58 2.29 -12.10
N GLU A 172 13.80 1.92 -11.76
CA GLU A 172 14.28 1.83 -10.38
C GLU A 172 15.58 2.58 -10.16
N ARG A 173 15.74 3.19 -8.98
CA ARG A 173 17.03 3.76 -8.58
C ARG A 173 17.82 2.82 -7.68
N PHE A 174 17.21 2.32 -6.62
CA PHE A 174 17.85 1.43 -5.66
C PHE A 174 16.92 0.26 -5.37
N PHE A 175 17.43 -0.94 -5.62
CA PHE A 175 16.75 -2.20 -5.36
C PHE A 175 17.68 -3.13 -4.59
N VAL A 176 17.22 -3.58 -3.42
CA VAL A 176 17.94 -4.52 -2.56
C VAL A 176 16.99 -5.66 -2.21
N THR A 177 17.30 -6.88 -2.66
CA THR A 177 16.48 -8.04 -2.30
C THR A 177 17.24 -9.34 -2.12
N GLU A 178 16.80 -10.19 -1.20
CA GLU A 178 17.46 -11.49 -1.01
C GLU A 178 17.01 -12.52 -2.05
N ARG A 179 15.69 -12.63 -2.32
CA ARG A 179 15.15 -13.70 -3.17
C ARG A 179 14.08 -13.22 -4.13
N VAL A 180 14.35 -13.36 -5.42
CA VAL A 180 13.40 -13.05 -6.49
C VAL A 180 13.20 -14.26 -7.41
N ARG A 181 11.94 -14.58 -7.77
CA ARG A 181 11.68 -15.63 -8.78
C ARG A 181 11.68 -15.06 -10.20
N PHE A 182 10.88 -14.03 -10.45
CA PHE A 182 10.75 -13.40 -11.76
C PHE A 182 10.88 -11.89 -11.60
N PHE A 183 11.80 -11.31 -12.36
CA PHE A 183 12.09 -9.89 -12.38
C PHE A 183 12.21 -9.40 -13.82
N VAL A 184 11.41 -8.41 -14.19
CA VAL A 184 11.45 -7.77 -15.52
C VAL A 184 11.55 -6.26 -15.31
N THR A 185 12.63 -5.64 -15.81
CA THR A 185 12.81 -4.19 -15.69
C THR A 185 13.46 -3.51 -16.87
N GLU A 186 13.04 -2.31 -17.25
CA GLU A 186 13.73 -1.57 -18.31
C GLU A 186 15.00 -0.88 -17.80
N ARG A 187 14.94 -0.16 -16.68
CA ARG A 187 16.05 0.70 -16.21
C ARG A 187 16.28 0.60 -14.71
N VAL A 188 17.48 0.16 -14.32
CA VAL A 188 17.91 0.12 -12.91
C VAL A 188 19.26 0.83 -12.74
N ARG A 189 19.40 1.66 -11.69
CA ARG A 189 20.69 2.29 -11.37
C ARG A 189 21.56 1.45 -10.45
N PHE A 190 21.00 0.96 -9.35
CA PHE A 190 21.70 0.14 -8.37
C PHE A 190 20.83 -1.06 -8.01
N PHE A 191 21.38 -2.24 -8.22
CA PHE A 191 20.73 -3.52 -7.96
C PHE A 191 21.65 -4.41 -7.14
N VAL A 192 21.17 -4.86 -5.99
CA VAL A 192 21.87 -5.82 -5.13
C VAL A 192 20.91 -6.96 -4.82
N THR A 193 21.26 -8.18 -5.24
CA THR A 193 20.47 -9.36 -4.88
C THR A 193 21.26 -10.62 -4.61
N GLU A 194 20.77 -11.49 -3.73
CA GLU A 194 21.46 -12.77 -3.47
C GLU A 194 21.03 -13.86 -4.45
N ARG A 195 19.71 -14.06 -4.65
CA ARG A 195 19.17 -15.19 -5.42
C ARG A 195 18.07 -14.78 -6.37
N VAL A 196 18.33 -14.91 -7.67
CA VAL A 196 17.33 -14.68 -8.72
C VAL A 196 17.18 -15.91 -9.61
N ARG A 197 15.93 -16.31 -9.93
CA ARG A 197 15.69 -17.40 -10.90
C ARG A 197 15.63 -16.90 -12.33
N PHE A 198 14.80 -15.91 -12.62
CA PHE A 198 14.64 -15.33 -13.94
C PHE A 198 14.77 -13.81 -13.84
N PHE A 199 15.69 -13.26 -14.62
CA PHE A 199 15.98 -11.85 -14.67
C PHE A 199 16.05 -11.38 -16.11
N VAL A 200 15.26 -10.36 -16.44
CA VAL A 200 15.29 -9.68 -17.75
C VAL A 200 15.42 -8.20 -17.49
N THR A 201 16.44 -7.58 -18.09
CA THR A 201 16.56 -6.12 -18.06
C THR A 201 17.16 -5.53 -19.32
N GLU A 202 16.84 -4.28 -19.64
CA GLU A 202 17.45 -3.59 -20.77
C GLU A 202 18.70 -2.81 -20.35
N ARG A 203 18.62 -2.01 -19.27
CA ARG A 203 19.69 -1.08 -18.86
C ARG A 203 19.95 -1.12 -17.38
N VAL A 204 21.15 -1.59 -17.00
CA VAL A 204 21.64 -1.52 -15.62
C VAL A 204 22.93 -0.71 -15.55
N ARG A 205 23.04 0.16 -14.53
CA ARG A 205 24.33 0.76 -14.18
C ARG A 205 25.11 -0.20 -13.29
N PHE A 206 24.79 -0.26 -12.01
CA PHE A 206 25.51 -1.12 -11.06
C PHE A 206 24.71 -2.37 -10.71
N PHE A 207 25.34 -3.52 -10.88
CA PHE A 207 24.75 -4.83 -10.59
C PHE A 207 25.66 -5.67 -9.69
N VAL A 208 25.13 -6.12 -8.56
CA VAL A 208 25.81 -7.08 -7.67
C VAL A 208 24.87 -8.25 -7.41
N THR A 209 25.29 -9.45 -7.80
CA THR A 209 24.53 -10.67 -7.50
C THR A 209 25.38 -11.87 -7.14
N GLU A 210 24.86 -12.69 -6.21
CA GLU A 210 25.54 -13.91 -5.80
C GLU A 210 25.12 -15.15 -6.59
N ARG A 211 23.84 -15.27 -6.98
CA ARG A 211 23.31 -16.43 -7.71
C ARG A 211 22.17 -16.05 -8.64
N VAL A 212 22.37 -16.31 -9.94
CA VAL A 212 21.34 -16.19 -10.97
C VAL A 212 21.25 -17.49 -11.77
N ARG A 213 20.03 -17.94 -12.08
CA ARG A 213 19.82 -19.11 -12.97
C ARG A 213 19.64 -18.73 -14.44
N PHE A 214 18.82 -17.73 -14.73
CA PHE A 214 18.57 -17.21 -16.06
C PHE A 214 18.65 -15.68 -16.06
N PHE A 215 19.38 -15.11 -17.02
CA PHE A 215 19.70 -13.69 -17.09
C PHE A 215 19.70 -13.23 -18.55
N VAL A 216 19.05 -12.11 -18.85
CA VAL A 216 19.06 -11.45 -20.15
C VAL A 216 19.27 -9.95 -19.96
N THR A 217 20.25 -9.39 -20.66
CA THR A 217 20.64 -7.97 -20.63
C THR A 217 21.03 -7.44 -21.99
N GLU A 218 20.65 -6.20 -22.28
CA GLU A 218 21.12 -5.48 -23.49
C GLU A 218 22.24 -4.46 -23.19
N TRP A 219 22.27 -3.85 -22.01
CA TRP A 219 23.26 -2.84 -21.64
C TRP A 219 23.65 -2.87 -20.16
N GLU A 220 24.96 -2.88 -19.90
CA GLU A 220 25.54 -2.88 -18.55
C GLU A 220 26.61 -1.80 -18.38
N ARG A 221 26.78 -1.31 -17.15
CA ARG A 221 27.91 -0.44 -16.76
C ARG A 221 28.43 -0.77 -15.36
N PHE A 222 29.12 -1.91 -15.23
CA PHE A 222 29.76 -2.48 -14.03
C PHE A 222 28.94 -3.61 -13.38
N PHE A 223 29.54 -4.80 -13.27
CA PHE A 223 28.91 -5.99 -12.70
C PHE A 223 29.84 -6.81 -11.81
N VAL A 224 29.26 -7.49 -10.81
CA VAL A 224 29.88 -8.59 -10.05
C VAL A 224 28.86 -9.71 -9.96
N ILE A 225 29.17 -10.89 -10.50
CA ILE A 225 28.25 -12.03 -10.57
C ILE A 225 28.98 -13.33 -10.24
N THR A 226 28.41 -14.13 -9.34
CA THR A 226 28.77 -15.54 -9.16
C THR A 226 27.71 -16.42 -9.85
N ILE A 227 28.05 -16.99 -11.02
CA ILE A 227 27.09 -17.76 -11.83
C ILE A 227 27.16 -19.24 -11.45
N THR A 228 26.03 -19.80 -11.01
CA THR A 228 25.83 -21.27 -11.04
C THR A 228 25.08 -21.61 -12.32
N VAL A 229 25.87 -21.90 -13.36
CA VAL A 229 25.61 -22.30 -14.77
C VAL A 229 24.18 -22.21 -15.32
N GLY A 230 24.07 -21.40 -16.38
CA GLY A 230 22.97 -21.35 -17.35
C GLY A 230 23.12 -20.14 -18.30
N VAL A 231 24.15 -20.12 -19.15
CA VAL A 231 24.44 -19.03 -20.11
C VAL A 231 23.50 -19.10 -21.32
N LEU A 232 22.89 -17.97 -21.67
CA LEU A 232 22.59 -17.62 -23.07
C LEU A 232 23.63 -16.58 -23.49
N LEU A 233 24.40 -16.90 -24.53
CA LEU A 233 25.32 -15.99 -25.21
C LEU A 233 24.50 -14.93 -25.94
N CYS A 234 24.85 -13.65 -25.78
CA CYS A 234 24.54 -12.62 -26.77
C CYS A 234 25.79 -11.78 -27.04
N SER A 235 26.06 -11.63 -28.34
CA SER A 235 27.07 -10.82 -29.02
C SER A 235 26.80 -9.33 -28.91
#